data_AF-A0A1I2GA71-F1
#
_entry.id   AF-A0A1I2GA71-F1
#
_cell.length_a   1.000
_cell.length_b   1.000
_cell.length_c   1.000
_cell.angle_alpha   90.00
_cell.angle_beta   90.00
_cell.angle_gamma   90.00
#
_symmetry.space_group_name_H-M   'P 1'
#
loop_
_entity.id
_entity.type
_entity.pdbx_description
1 polymer ?
#
loop_
_entity_poly.entity_id
_entity_poly.type
_entity_poly.pdbx_seq_one_letter_code
_entity_poly.pdbx_strand_id
1 'polypeptide(L)'
;MQDKINDTFHAFIKPELTLPATNTGKLDSLRFAVKDVFAIKGHASSAGNPDWLHTHEAAEHTASSIERLLAAGASLTGAAHTDELMYSINGQNAHYGTPINPLAPDRIPGGSSSGSAVAVAAGAVDFALGTDTGGSVRVPAAYCGVYGFRPTHGAVAMDGVIPLAPSFDTVGWMARDSALLLKVGELLLAAGAAAGVEGNAIAAEPDAVGASVRAFGATSESENENAGTAADVTPFSRLLIAEDAWSKAESASELQLRQLVAELEPTMANIEQLTLAPEGLEQWLEAFRTIQGLEIWQTHGEWIKREQPAFGPGIAERFHWSSTLRKEDGEEKAEERHSIRAKLRRLLGTDGLLVIPTIPGTAPDRDISGEAADKQRALTMQLCCIAGLSGLPQVTLPVGEVDGAPIGLSIIAGAGQDLKLLRWIEQHAKLWERSWQPGCGKEGEAAG
;
A
#
# COMPACT_ATOMS: atom_id res chain seq x y z
N MET A 1 12.44 21.57 22.85
CA MET A 1 11.77 22.30 21.75
C MET A 1 11.65 21.30 20.64
N GLN A 2 10.43 20.96 20.23
CA GLN A 2 10.22 20.07 19.08
C GLN A 2 10.49 20.93 17.84
N ASP A 3 11.51 20.58 17.06
CA ASP A 3 11.80 21.31 15.83
C ASP A 3 10.57 21.26 14.93
N LYS A 4 10.08 22.43 14.49
CA LYS A 4 8.97 22.50 13.54
C LYS A 4 9.37 21.72 12.29
N ILE A 5 8.49 20.84 11.80
CA ILE A 5 8.70 20.11 10.55
C ILE A 5 8.95 21.15 9.44
N ASN A 6 10.06 20.99 8.72
CA ASN A 6 10.31 21.76 7.51
C ASN A 6 9.57 21.10 6.34
N ASP A 7 8.33 21.53 6.10
CA ASP A 7 7.48 20.97 5.03
C ASP A 7 7.64 21.69 3.67
N THR A 8 8.88 21.79 3.19
CA THR A 8 9.18 22.43 1.89
C THR A 8 8.54 21.68 0.72
N PHE A 9 8.29 20.38 0.87
CA PHE A 9 7.75 19.51 -0.18
C PHE A 9 6.23 19.36 -0.13
N HIS A 10 5.55 20.09 0.77
CA HIS A 10 4.09 20.06 0.93
C HIS A 10 3.54 18.65 1.14
N ALA A 11 4.23 17.87 1.97
CA ALA A 11 3.88 16.50 2.31
C ALA A 11 2.72 16.41 3.32
N PHE A 12 2.44 17.47 4.08
CA PHE A 12 1.50 17.46 5.19
C PHE A 12 0.27 18.35 4.95
N ILE A 13 -0.89 17.87 5.37
CA ILE A 13 -2.13 18.69 5.48
C ILE A 13 -2.19 19.37 6.84
N LYS A 14 -1.72 18.68 7.90
CA LYS A 14 -1.63 19.24 9.25
C LYS A 14 -0.24 18.94 9.84
N PRO A 15 0.80 19.71 9.49
CA PRO A 15 2.16 19.50 10.01
C PRO A 15 2.27 19.73 11.53
N GLU A 16 1.34 20.46 12.13
CA GLU A 16 1.28 20.73 13.57
C GLU A 16 0.69 19.58 14.39
N LEU A 17 0.09 18.56 13.75
CA LEU A 17 -0.50 17.43 14.45
C LEU A 17 0.60 16.50 14.97
N THR A 18 0.89 16.56 16.27
CA THR A 18 1.92 15.73 16.90
C THR A 18 1.37 14.92 18.07
N LEU A 19 1.78 13.66 18.18
CA LEU A 19 1.57 12.85 19.39
C LEU A 19 2.92 12.32 19.88
N PRO A 20 3.28 12.50 21.16
CA PRO A 20 4.50 11.94 21.71
C PRO A 20 4.39 10.41 21.83
N ALA A 21 5.53 9.74 21.88
CA ALA A 21 5.58 8.34 22.27
C ALA A 21 4.93 8.14 23.66
N THR A 22 4.22 7.03 23.83
CA THR A 22 3.54 6.71 25.10
C THR A 22 4.36 5.78 25.99
N ASN A 23 5.38 5.13 25.43
CA ASN A 23 6.34 4.29 26.13
C ASN A 23 7.65 4.22 25.34
N THR A 24 8.72 3.65 25.93
CA THR A 24 9.97 3.35 25.22
C THR A 24 9.92 2.00 24.52
N GLY A 25 10.62 1.82 23.41
CA GLY A 25 10.69 0.55 22.70
C GLY A 25 11.56 0.54 21.44
N LYS A 26 11.25 -0.40 20.54
CA LYS A 26 12.03 -0.68 19.31
C LYS A 26 12.16 0.53 18.37
N LEU A 27 11.30 1.53 18.51
CA LEU A 27 11.22 2.72 17.66
C LEU A 27 11.60 4.01 18.40
N ASP A 28 12.28 3.90 19.54
CA ASP A 28 12.74 5.07 20.29
C ASP A 28 13.45 6.09 19.40
N SER A 29 13.09 7.36 19.59
CA SER A 29 13.62 8.52 18.84
C SER A 29 13.26 8.57 17.36
N LEU A 30 12.42 7.66 16.86
CA LEU A 30 11.92 7.70 15.48
C LEU A 30 10.62 8.51 15.40
N ARG A 31 10.47 9.24 14.30
CA ARG A 31 9.29 10.03 13.95
C ARG A 31 8.56 9.35 12.81
N PHE A 32 7.23 9.35 12.86
CA PHE A 32 6.43 8.88 11.74
C PHE A 32 5.31 9.83 11.41
N ALA A 33 4.85 9.78 10.15
CA ALA A 33 3.63 10.44 9.70
C ALA A 33 2.52 9.41 9.48
N VAL A 34 1.27 9.85 9.45
CA VAL A 34 0.16 9.04 8.93
C VAL A 34 -0.59 9.79 7.86
N LYS A 35 -1.04 9.08 6.84
CA LYS A 35 -1.98 9.61 5.84
C LYS A 35 -3.22 10.20 6.54
N ASP A 36 -3.78 11.29 6.01
CA ASP A 36 -4.94 11.99 6.57
C ASP A 36 -6.28 11.25 6.35
N VAL A 37 -6.32 10.00 6.81
CA VAL A 37 -7.44 9.06 6.78
C VAL A 37 -7.50 8.17 8.04
N PHE A 38 -6.47 8.27 8.90
CA PHE A 38 -6.39 7.52 10.15
C PHE A 38 -6.99 8.34 11.28
N ALA A 39 -7.86 7.71 12.05
CA ALA A 39 -8.45 8.26 13.25
C ALA A 39 -7.36 8.58 14.26
N ILE A 40 -7.37 9.83 14.72
CA ILE A 40 -6.55 10.32 15.82
C ILE A 40 -7.51 11.00 16.77
N LYS A 41 -7.51 10.59 18.04
CA LYS A 41 -8.45 11.11 19.03
C LYS A 41 -8.45 12.64 19.07
N GLY A 42 -9.61 13.25 18.89
CA GLY A 42 -9.79 14.71 18.90
C GLY A 42 -9.43 15.41 17.59
N HIS A 43 -9.12 14.65 16.52
CA HIS A 43 -8.80 15.18 15.20
C HIS A 43 -9.77 14.64 14.14
N ALA A 44 -10.28 15.55 13.30
CA ALA A 44 -11.04 15.21 12.11
C ALA A 44 -10.11 15.18 10.89
N SER A 45 -10.09 14.04 10.20
CA SER A 45 -9.35 13.84 8.95
C SER A 45 -10.14 14.34 7.76
N SER A 46 -9.45 14.92 6.78
CA SER A 46 -10.11 15.46 5.59
C SER A 46 -10.37 14.43 4.51
N ALA A 47 -9.66 13.28 4.54
CA ALA A 47 -9.62 12.36 3.40
C ALA A 47 -9.31 13.07 2.07
N GLY A 48 -8.57 14.19 2.10
CA GLY A 48 -8.27 14.98 0.92
C GLY A 48 -9.47 15.73 0.33
N ASN A 49 -10.60 15.89 1.04
CA ASN A 49 -11.75 16.66 0.59
C ASN A 49 -12.24 17.63 1.70
N PRO A 50 -12.43 18.93 1.43
CA PRO A 50 -12.87 19.91 2.44
C PRO A 50 -14.33 19.69 2.90
N ASP A 51 -15.22 19.21 2.04
CA ASP A 51 -16.60 18.90 2.42
C ASP A 51 -16.67 17.66 3.32
N TRP A 52 -15.82 16.66 3.06
CA TRP A 52 -15.67 15.52 3.98
C TRP A 52 -15.24 16.00 5.37
N LEU A 53 -14.24 16.88 5.44
CA LEU A 53 -13.78 17.46 6.72
C LEU A 53 -14.90 18.25 7.42
N HIS A 54 -15.71 19.01 6.67
CA HIS A 54 -16.79 19.82 7.22
C HIS A 54 -17.92 18.97 7.80
N THR A 55 -18.22 17.83 7.19
CA THR A 55 -19.38 17.00 7.55
C THR A 55 -19.06 15.88 8.54
N HIS A 56 -17.79 15.68 8.92
CA HIS A 56 -17.37 14.62 9.84
C HIS A 56 -16.74 15.20 11.10
N GLU A 57 -17.13 14.63 12.25
CA GLU A 57 -16.61 15.04 13.54
C GLU A 57 -15.19 14.50 13.79
N ALA A 58 -14.55 15.06 14.81
CA ALA A 58 -13.28 14.56 15.29
C ALA A 58 -13.41 13.11 15.80
N ALA A 59 -12.40 12.28 15.54
CA ALA A 59 -12.44 10.89 15.99
C ALA A 59 -12.44 10.77 17.52
N GLU A 60 -13.22 9.83 18.06
CA GLU A 60 -13.29 9.56 19.50
C GLU A 60 -12.08 8.74 20.01
N HIS A 61 -11.44 8.02 19.10
CA HIS A 61 -10.34 7.09 19.38
C HIS A 61 -9.19 7.29 18.38
N THR A 62 -8.00 6.82 18.76
CA THR A 62 -6.84 6.74 17.87
C THR A 62 -6.77 5.33 17.30
N ALA A 63 -6.50 5.19 16.00
CA ALA A 63 -6.38 3.89 15.34
C ALA A 63 -5.33 3.00 16.02
N SER A 64 -5.62 1.70 16.17
CA SER A 64 -4.75 0.76 16.90
C SER A 64 -3.33 0.67 16.31
N SER A 65 -3.21 0.83 14.99
CA SER A 65 -1.93 0.89 14.28
C SER A 65 -1.05 2.05 14.76
N ILE A 66 -1.64 3.22 15.03
CA ILE A 66 -0.94 4.39 15.57
C ILE A 66 -0.58 4.15 17.03
N GLU A 67 -1.54 3.71 17.85
CA GLU A 67 -1.32 3.48 19.29
C GLU A 67 -0.16 2.52 19.54
N ARG A 68 -0.05 1.48 18.71
CA ARG A 68 1.02 0.50 18.79
C ARG A 68 2.41 1.08 18.49
N LEU A 69 2.51 1.98 17.51
CA LEU A 69 3.77 2.63 17.16
C LEU A 69 4.19 3.63 18.24
N LEU A 70 3.23 4.37 18.80
CA LEU A 70 3.46 5.27 19.94
C LEU A 70 3.93 4.50 21.18
N ALA A 71 3.33 3.34 21.45
CA ALA A 71 3.72 2.45 22.54
C ALA A 71 5.08 1.76 22.31
N ALA A 72 5.59 1.77 21.07
CA ALA A 72 6.89 1.22 20.72
C ALA A 72 8.02 2.26 20.69
N GLY A 73 7.78 3.50 21.12
CA GLY A 73 8.82 4.54 21.21
C GLY A 73 8.79 5.61 20.13
N ALA A 74 7.96 5.45 19.09
CA ALA A 74 7.89 6.42 18.00
C ALA A 74 6.98 7.61 18.36
N SER A 75 7.24 8.79 17.79
CA SER A 75 6.35 9.94 17.89
C SER A 75 5.67 10.26 16.56
N LEU A 76 4.35 10.48 16.59
CA LEU A 76 3.60 10.93 15.42
C LEU A 76 3.91 12.41 15.12
N THR A 77 4.21 12.70 13.87
CA THR A 77 4.68 13.97 13.35
C THR A 77 3.96 14.25 12.02
N GLY A 78 2.80 14.91 12.14
CA GLY A 78 1.98 15.40 11.03
C GLY A 78 0.97 14.41 10.45
N ALA A 79 -0.16 14.95 9.97
CA ALA A 79 -1.07 14.24 9.05
C ALA A 79 -0.66 14.52 7.60
N ALA A 80 -0.35 13.47 6.86
CA ALA A 80 0.19 13.51 5.52
C ALA A 80 -0.90 13.62 4.45
N HIS A 81 -0.57 14.28 3.35
CA HIS A 81 -1.42 14.47 2.18
C HIS A 81 -1.93 13.14 1.59
N THR A 82 -3.17 13.18 1.08
CA THR A 82 -3.81 12.09 0.35
C THR A 82 -4.52 12.58 -0.91
N ASP A 83 -4.59 11.72 -1.93
CA ASP A 83 -5.55 11.93 -3.02
C ASP A 83 -6.97 12.00 -2.44
N GLU A 84 -7.81 12.79 -3.10
CA GLU A 84 -9.20 13.03 -2.71
C GLU A 84 -9.98 11.72 -2.57
N LEU A 85 -10.50 11.48 -1.36
CA LEU A 85 -11.19 10.26 -0.93
C LEU A 85 -10.45 8.99 -1.34
N MET A 86 -9.12 9.04 -1.37
CA MET A 86 -8.23 7.95 -1.76
C MET A 86 -8.46 7.41 -3.19
N TYR A 87 -9.35 8.02 -3.99
CA TYR A 87 -9.84 7.44 -5.25
C TYR A 87 -8.98 7.80 -6.47
N SER A 88 -7.66 7.68 -6.31
CA SER A 88 -6.65 7.92 -7.34
C SER A 88 -5.30 7.27 -6.95
N ILE A 89 -4.34 7.30 -7.87
CA ILE A 89 -2.97 6.81 -7.66
C ILE A 89 -1.89 7.84 -8.05
N ASN A 90 -2.27 9.11 -8.18
CA ASN A 90 -1.40 10.13 -8.78
C ASN A 90 -0.71 11.02 -7.75
N GLY A 91 -1.34 11.27 -6.60
CA GLY A 91 -0.83 12.25 -5.63
C GLY A 91 -1.40 13.65 -5.78
N GLN A 92 -2.18 13.91 -6.84
CA GLN A 92 -2.76 15.21 -7.14
C GLN A 92 -4.08 15.42 -6.39
N ASN A 93 -4.27 16.62 -5.83
CA ASN A 93 -5.50 17.00 -5.14
C ASN A 93 -5.89 18.45 -5.51
N ALA A 94 -7.11 18.65 -6.03
CA ALA A 94 -7.56 19.96 -6.48
C ALA A 94 -7.76 20.98 -5.33
N HIS A 95 -7.98 20.49 -4.11
CA HIS A 95 -8.27 21.31 -2.93
C HIS A 95 -7.02 21.68 -2.15
N TYR A 96 -6.07 20.75 -2.05
CA TYR A 96 -4.89 20.86 -1.20
C TYR A 96 -3.56 20.94 -1.97
N GLY A 97 -3.61 20.90 -3.31
CA GLY A 97 -2.42 20.90 -4.16
C GLY A 97 -1.83 19.51 -4.35
N THR A 98 -0.55 19.47 -4.70
CA THR A 98 0.15 18.21 -5.00
C THR A 98 1.52 18.23 -4.34
N PRO A 99 1.85 17.29 -3.44
CA PRO A 99 3.18 17.18 -2.85
C PRO A 99 4.27 17.15 -3.93
N ILE A 100 5.44 17.69 -3.61
CA ILE A 100 6.58 17.74 -4.53
C ILE A 100 7.42 16.49 -4.30
N ASN A 101 7.61 15.68 -5.34
CA ASN A 101 8.50 14.52 -5.28
C ASN A 101 9.96 15.01 -5.12
N PRO A 102 10.66 14.71 -4.01
CA PRO A 102 11.99 15.25 -3.75
C PRO A 102 13.06 14.81 -4.75
N LEU A 103 12.87 13.64 -5.37
CA LEU A 103 13.83 13.07 -6.32
C LEU A 103 13.48 13.42 -7.77
N ALA A 104 12.24 13.82 -8.05
CA ALA A 104 11.83 14.28 -9.36
C ALA A 104 10.73 15.36 -9.28
N PRO A 105 11.10 16.63 -8.97
CA PRO A 105 10.15 17.70 -8.66
C PRO A 105 9.11 18.01 -9.76
N ASP A 106 9.45 17.74 -11.02
CA ASP A 106 8.58 17.97 -12.18
C ASP A 106 7.64 16.79 -12.47
N ARG A 107 7.72 15.72 -11.68
CA ARG A 107 6.91 14.50 -11.80
C ARG A 107 5.95 14.32 -10.63
N ILE A 108 4.88 13.57 -10.83
CA ILE A 108 3.91 13.29 -9.77
C ILE A 108 4.52 12.38 -8.68
N PRO A 109 4.18 12.57 -7.39
CA PRO A 109 4.70 11.72 -6.32
C PRO A 109 4.02 10.34 -6.27
N GLY A 110 2.92 10.14 -7.01
CA GLY A 110 2.09 8.95 -6.90
C GLY A 110 1.16 9.05 -5.70
N GLY A 111 0.17 8.15 -5.62
CA GLY A 111 -0.87 8.23 -4.59
C GLY A 111 -1.60 6.91 -4.39
N SER A 112 -2.61 6.86 -3.51
CA SER A 112 -3.14 8.00 -2.77
C SER A 112 -2.37 8.37 -1.51
N SER A 113 -1.39 7.59 -1.05
CA SER A 113 -0.56 7.93 0.13
C SER A 113 0.63 8.84 -0.25
N SER A 114 0.36 9.89 -1.02
CA SER A 114 1.35 10.80 -1.60
C SER A 114 2.20 11.51 -0.56
N GLY A 115 1.56 12.15 0.42
CA GLY A 115 2.27 12.86 1.48
C GLY A 115 3.13 11.92 2.32
N SER A 116 2.65 10.70 2.59
CA SER A 116 3.40 9.71 3.36
C SER A 116 4.72 9.34 2.68
N ALA A 117 4.71 9.10 1.36
CA ALA A 117 5.92 8.78 0.63
C ALA A 117 6.87 9.98 0.54
N VAL A 118 6.35 11.17 0.23
CA VAL A 118 7.15 12.41 0.15
C VAL A 118 7.77 12.76 1.49
N ALA A 119 7.05 12.61 2.60
CA ALA A 119 7.57 12.89 3.95
C ALA A 119 8.76 11.98 4.32
N VAL A 120 8.71 10.70 3.91
CA VAL A 120 9.83 9.77 4.10
C VAL A 120 10.99 10.12 3.15
N ALA A 121 10.70 10.33 1.87
CA ALA A 121 11.70 10.65 0.85
C ALA A 121 12.44 11.97 1.15
N ALA A 122 11.75 12.96 1.73
CA ALA A 122 12.33 14.23 2.13
C ALA A 122 13.09 14.18 3.48
N GLY A 123 13.10 13.03 4.17
CA GLY A 123 13.67 12.90 5.52
C GLY A 123 12.91 13.69 6.60
N ALA A 124 11.68 14.14 6.31
CA ALA A 124 10.84 14.84 7.27
C ALA A 124 10.42 13.92 8.42
N VAL A 125 10.25 12.63 8.13
CA VAL A 125 9.98 11.54 9.09
C VAL A 125 10.78 10.29 8.71
N ASP A 126 10.93 9.37 9.67
CA ASP A 126 11.69 8.14 9.49
C ASP A 126 10.93 7.07 8.69
N PHE A 127 9.61 7.01 8.92
CA PHE A 127 8.68 6.11 8.23
C PHE A 127 7.27 6.74 8.23
N ALA A 128 6.34 6.20 7.45
CA ALA A 128 4.97 6.70 7.43
C ALA A 128 3.94 5.60 7.18
N LEU A 129 2.76 5.73 7.79
CA LEU A 129 1.60 4.90 7.47
C LEU A 129 0.83 5.46 6.28
N GLY A 130 0.29 4.55 5.48
CA GLY A 130 -0.62 4.83 4.38
C GLY A 130 -1.65 3.71 4.24
N THR A 131 -2.48 3.82 3.20
CA THR A 131 -3.42 2.77 2.83
C THR A 131 -3.17 2.32 1.41
N ASP A 132 -3.36 1.03 1.14
CA ASP A 132 -3.26 0.45 -0.20
C ASP A 132 -4.55 -0.30 -0.55
N THR A 133 -5.29 0.24 -1.51
CA THR A 133 -6.47 -0.40 -2.12
C THR A 133 -6.10 -0.96 -3.49
N GLY A 134 -5.53 -0.10 -4.34
CA GLY A 134 -5.15 -0.43 -5.72
C GLY A 134 -3.69 -0.10 -6.06
N GLY A 135 -2.81 0.05 -5.06
CA GLY A 135 -1.42 0.49 -5.26
C GLY A 135 -1.01 1.68 -4.41
N SER A 136 -1.87 2.14 -3.51
CA SER A 136 -1.72 3.44 -2.86
C SER A 136 -0.61 3.56 -1.82
N VAL A 137 0.12 2.49 -1.51
CA VAL A 137 1.43 2.53 -0.84
C VAL A 137 2.55 2.24 -1.84
N ARG A 138 2.32 1.27 -2.73
CA ARG A 138 3.33 0.75 -3.66
C ARG A 138 3.74 1.76 -4.75
N VAL A 139 2.77 2.41 -5.39
CA VAL A 139 3.01 3.41 -6.44
C VAL A 139 3.79 4.61 -5.90
N PRO A 140 3.35 5.29 -4.82
CA PRO A 140 4.11 6.44 -4.32
C PRO A 140 5.46 6.04 -3.73
N ALA A 141 5.60 4.84 -3.15
CA ALA A 141 6.89 4.32 -2.72
C ALA A 141 7.89 4.20 -3.88
N ALA A 142 7.45 3.61 -5.01
CA ALA A 142 8.27 3.47 -6.21
C ALA A 142 8.62 4.83 -6.83
N TYR A 143 7.66 5.74 -6.98
CA TYR A 143 7.91 7.05 -7.57
C TYR A 143 8.80 7.96 -6.71
N CYS A 144 8.67 7.88 -5.38
CA CYS A 144 9.47 8.71 -4.46
C CYS A 144 10.77 8.04 -4.00
N GLY A 145 11.09 6.84 -4.51
CA GLY A 145 12.35 6.16 -4.20
C GLY A 145 12.49 5.72 -2.73
N VAL A 146 11.41 5.23 -2.13
CA VAL A 146 11.39 4.71 -0.74
C VAL A 146 10.87 3.27 -0.70
N TYR A 147 11.17 2.56 0.37
CA TYR A 147 10.62 1.22 0.58
C TYR A 147 9.13 1.34 0.92
N GLY A 148 8.31 0.47 0.33
CA GLY A 148 6.87 0.39 0.62
C GLY A 148 6.44 -1.05 0.91
N PHE A 149 5.47 -1.22 1.79
CA PHE A 149 4.91 -2.54 2.09
C PHE A 149 3.39 -2.52 2.12
N ARG A 150 2.79 -3.39 1.29
CA ARG A 150 1.40 -3.80 1.37
C ARG A 150 1.36 -5.17 2.07
N PRO A 151 0.71 -5.33 3.23
CA PRO A 151 0.58 -6.62 3.87
C PRO A 151 -0.45 -7.52 3.17
N THR A 152 -0.49 -8.79 3.56
CA THR A 152 -1.62 -9.69 3.32
C THR A 152 -2.90 -8.99 3.77
N HIS A 153 -3.95 -9.07 2.94
CA HIS A 153 -5.24 -8.48 3.28
C HIS A 153 -5.77 -9.04 4.61
N GLY A 154 -6.12 -8.16 5.54
CA GLY A 154 -6.55 -8.51 6.90
C GLY A 154 -5.44 -8.73 7.94
N ALA A 155 -4.15 -8.70 7.56
CA ALA A 155 -3.06 -8.95 8.51
C ALA A 155 -2.79 -7.78 9.48
N VAL A 156 -3.23 -6.58 9.15
CA VAL A 156 -3.21 -5.39 10.01
C VAL A 156 -4.63 -4.87 10.14
N ALA A 157 -5.04 -4.53 11.37
CA ALA A 157 -6.37 -4.01 11.64
C ALA A 157 -6.61 -2.69 10.89
N MET A 158 -7.81 -2.56 10.33
CA MET A 158 -8.28 -1.36 9.62
C MET A 158 -9.12 -0.44 10.54
N ASP A 159 -9.09 -0.65 11.86
CA ASP A 159 -9.88 0.14 12.80
C ASP A 159 -9.47 1.62 12.76
N GLY A 160 -10.48 2.50 12.71
CA GLY A 160 -10.25 3.94 12.63
C GLY A 160 -9.69 4.42 11.28
N VAL A 161 -9.65 3.61 10.23
CA VAL A 161 -9.25 4.06 8.89
C VAL A 161 -10.48 4.36 8.07
N ILE A 162 -10.53 5.52 7.41
CA ILE A 162 -11.62 5.84 6.47
C ILE A 162 -11.56 4.84 5.30
N PRO A 163 -12.61 4.02 5.08
CA PRO A 163 -12.61 3.01 4.05
C PRO A 163 -12.73 3.62 2.65
N LEU A 164 -12.25 2.89 1.64
CA LEU A 164 -12.52 3.16 0.23
C LEU A 164 -13.25 1.97 -0.41
N ALA A 165 -12.61 0.80 -0.38
CA ALA A 165 -13.14 -0.46 -0.88
C ALA A 165 -12.70 -1.57 0.09
N PRO A 166 -13.47 -1.84 1.16
CA PRO A 166 -13.04 -2.63 2.31
C PRO A 166 -12.46 -4.00 1.98
N SER A 167 -12.92 -4.66 0.91
CA SER A 167 -12.42 -5.98 0.54
C SER A 167 -11.00 -5.94 -0.07
N PHE A 168 -10.48 -4.75 -0.39
CA PHE A 168 -9.13 -4.53 -0.93
C PHE A 168 -8.22 -3.75 0.00
N ASP A 169 -8.79 -2.90 0.86
CA ASP A 169 -8.08 -1.96 1.70
C ASP A 169 -7.13 -2.65 2.68
N THR A 170 -5.93 -2.08 2.80
CA THR A 170 -4.91 -2.51 3.77
C THR A 170 -4.20 -1.29 4.36
N VAL A 171 -3.86 -1.35 5.65
CA VAL A 171 -2.85 -0.45 6.25
C VAL A 171 -1.49 -0.92 5.78
N GLY A 172 -0.78 -0.08 5.03
CA GLY A 172 0.60 -0.31 4.64
C GLY A 172 1.51 0.78 5.17
N TRP A 173 2.81 0.62 4.98
CA TRP A 173 3.79 1.59 5.45
C TRP A 173 4.95 1.77 4.49
N MET A 174 5.61 2.92 4.62
CA MET A 174 6.81 3.29 3.87
C MET A 174 7.93 3.63 4.82
N ALA A 175 9.16 3.30 4.45
CA ALA A 175 10.35 3.56 5.25
C ALA A 175 11.54 3.89 4.35
N ARG A 176 12.54 4.58 4.92
CA ARG A 176 13.79 4.92 4.21
C ARG A 176 14.68 3.72 3.89
N ASP A 177 14.57 2.64 4.66
CA ASP A 177 15.44 1.46 4.57
C ASP A 177 14.67 0.17 4.94
N SER A 178 15.18 -0.97 4.52
CA SER A 178 14.55 -2.28 4.75
C SER A 178 14.53 -2.68 6.22
N ALA A 179 15.53 -2.26 7.00
CA ALA A 179 15.64 -2.59 8.42
C ALA A 179 14.50 -1.95 9.21
N LEU A 180 14.19 -0.68 8.94
CA LEU A 180 13.08 0.05 9.52
C LEU A 180 11.73 -0.47 9.00
N LEU A 181 11.63 -0.79 7.71
CA LEU A 181 10.45 -1.43 7.14
C LEU A 181 10.09 -2.73 7.90
N LEU A 182 11.10 -3.56 8.20
CA LEU A 182 10.96 -4.78 8.99
C LEU A 182 10.57 -4.48 10.44
N LYS A 183 11.25 -3.54 11.12
CA LYS A 183 10.94 -3.17 12.52
C LYS A 183 9.49 -2.74 12.71
N VAL A 184 8.95 -1.94 11.78
CA VAL A 184 7.53 -1.54 11.77
C VAL A 184 6.64 -2.76 11.56
N GLY A 185 6.99 -3.65 10.62
CA GLY A 185 6.24 -4.88 10.37
C GLY A 185 6.18 -5.83 11.55
N GLU A 186 7.28 -5.99 12.30
CA GLU A 186 7.29 -6.81 13.53
C GLU A 186 6.27 -6.34 14.56
N LEU A 187 5.96 -5.04 14.59
CA LEU A 187 4.98 -4.48 15.52
C LEU A 187 3.56 -4.66 14.97
N LEU A 188 3.32 -4.23 13.74
CA LEU A 188 1.97 -4.19 13.15
C LEU A 188 1.42 -5.60 12.85
N LEU A 189 2.27 -6.54 12.40
CA LEU A 189 1.84 -7.89 12.04
C LEU A 189 1.70 -8.82 13.27
N ALA A 190 2.41 -8.56 14.36
CA ALA A 190 2.26 -9.33 15.61
C ALA A 190 0.86 -9.17 16.23
N ALA A 191 0.16 -8.06 15.93
CA ALA A 191 -1.21 -7.82 16.36
C ALA A 191 -2.22 -8.76 15.69
N GLY A 192 -2.07 -8.97 14.38
CA GLY A 192 -2.95 -9.84 13.59
C GLY A 192 -2.85 -11.31 14.01
N ALA A 193 -1.65 -11.77 14.38
CA ALA A 193 -1.44 -13.11 14.93
C ALA A 193 -2.06 -13.29 16.32
N ALA A 194 -1.96 -12.28 17.20
CA ALA A 194 -2.53 -12.32 18.55
C ALA A 194 -4.07 -12.16 18.57
N ALA A 195 -4.66 -11.60 17.52
CA ALA A 195 -6.11 -11.49 17.33
C ALA A 195 -6.78 -12.78 16.80
N GLY A 196 -6.04 -13.90 16.73
CA GLY A 196 -6.61 -15.22 16.43
C GLY A 196 -6.71 -15.57 14.94
N VAL A 197 -5.76 -15.14 14.12
CA VAL A 197 -5.55 -15.75 12.78
C VAL A 197 -4.58 -16.93 12.95
N GLU A 198 -4.99 -17.94 13.71
CA GLU A 198 -4.44 -19.28 13.52
C GLU A 198 -4.94 -19.80 12.18
N GLY A 199 -4.08 -20.52 11.46
CA GLY A 199 -4.35 -21.01 10.11
C GLY A 199 -5.58 -21.91 10.04
N ASN A 200 -6.76 -21.31 9.92
CA ASN A 200 -7.92 -21.96 9.38
C ASN A 200 -7.85 -21.84 7.87
N ALA A 201 -7.92 -22.99 7.20
CA ALA A 201 -8.53 -23.03 5.88
C ALA A 201 -9.74 -22.10 5.91
N ILE A 202 -9.71 -21.05 5.09
CA ILE A 202 -10.84 -20.12 4.96
C ILE A 202 -11.94 -20.96 4.32
N ALA A 203 -12.72 -21.63 5.17
CA ALA A 203 -14.05 -22.08 4.82
C ALA A 203 -14.79 -20.85 4.30
N ALA A 204 -15.44 -21.02 3.16
CA ALA A 204 -16.18 -20.01 2.43
C ALA A 204 -16.86 -19.00 3.37
N GLU A 205 -16.63 -17.71 3.13
CA GLU A 205 -17.49 -16.70 3.75
C GLU A 205 -18.94 -16.94 3.31
N PRO A 206 -19.92 -16.83 4.21
CA PRO A 206 -21.31 -16.90 3.82
C PRO A 206 -21.73 -15.58 3.17
N ASP A 207 -22.30 -15.69 1.98
CA ASP A 207 -23.03 -14.63 1.28
C ASP A 207 -23.99 -13.91 2.25
N ALA A 208 -23.73 -12.63 2.50
CA ALA A 208 -24.65 -11.79 3.26
C ALA A 208 -25.76 -11.26 2.36
N VAL A 209 -26.82 -12.06 2.18
CA VAL A 209 -28.19 -11.56 1.99
C VAL A 209 -29.06 -12.10 3.13
N GLY A 210 -29.26 -11.28 4.16
CA GLY A 210 -30.47 -11.27 4.99
C GLY A 210 -30.73 -12.40 6.02
N ALA A 211 -30.94 -11.95 7.26
CA ALA A 211 -31.88 -12.46 8.28
C ALA A 211 -31.39 -13.34 9.45
N SER A 212 -31.43 -12.70 10.63
CA SER A 212 -31.88 -13.17 11.96
C SER A 212 -31.08 -14.19 12.80
N VAL A 213 -30.72 -13.68 13.98
CA VAL A 213 -30.19 -14.30 15.21
C VAL A 213 -31.11 -15.38 15.80
N ARG A 214 -30.55 -16.51 16.27
CA ARG A 214 -30.84 -17.16 17.59
C ARG A 214 -29.72 -18.12 18.10
N ALA A 215 -29.15 -17.71 19.24
CA ALA A 215 -28.63 -18.40 20.44
C ALA A 215 -28.31 -19.93 20.54
N PHE A 216 -27.07 -20.15 21.04
CA PHE A 216 -26.59 -21.03 22.15
C PHE A 216 -26.64 -22.57 22.08
N GLY A 217 -25.46 -23.16 22.28
CA GLY A 217 -25.23 -24.50 22.83
C GLY A 217 -23.75 -24.72 23.14
N ALA A 218 -23.37 -24.73 24.42
CA ALA A 218 -22.01 -24.94 24.91
C ALA A 218 -21.73 -26.43 25.16
N THR A 219 -20.51 -26.89 24.87
CA THR A 219 -19.87 -28.01 25.56
C THR A 219 -18.36 -27.79 25.65
N SER A 220 -17.81 -28.27 26.76
CA SER A 220 -16.53 -27.99 27.40
C SER A 220 -15.44 -29.02 27.10
N GLU A 221 -14.24 -28.71 27.61
CA GLU A 221 -13.06 -29.57 27.90
C GLU A 221 -12.08 -29.78 26.74
N SER A 222 -10.75 -29.78 26.91
CA SER A 222 -9.80 -29.33 27.95
C SER A 222 -8.40 -29.58 27.37
N GLU A 223 -7.45 -28.68 27.70
CA GLU A 223 -6.00 -28.94 27.83
C GLU A 223 -5.19 -29.49 26.63
N ASN A 224 -4.32 -28.65 26.07
CA ASN A 224 -2.88 -28.93 26.20
C ASN A 224 -2.05 -27.65 26.06
N GLU A 225 -1.36 -27.30 27.14
CA GLU A 225 -0.32 -26.28 27.16
C GLU A 225 0.95 -26.80 26.47
N ASN A 226 1.73 -25.85 25.96
CA ASN A 226 3.17 -25.96 25.68
C ASN A 226 3.61 -26.52 24.32
N ALA A 227 3.64 -25.63 23.31
CA ALA A 227 4.51 -25.76 22.15
C ALA A 227 5.07 -24.38 21.74
N GLY A 228 6.03 -23.90 22.52
CA GLY A 228 6.96 -22.89 22.03
C GLY A 228 8.04 -23.53 21.15
N THR A 229 8.45 -22.78 20.11
CA THR A 229 9.71 -22.86 19.34
C THR A 229 9.73 -23.70 18.05
N ALA A 230 10.08 -23.02 16.96
CA ALA A 230 10.46 -23.52 15.63
C ALA A 230 9.38 -24.28 14.84
N ALA A 231 8.35 -23.56 14.37
CA ALA A 231 7.69 -23.98 13.14
C ALA A 231 8.75 -23.95 12.02
N ASP A 232 8.94 -25.08 11.36
CA ASP A 232 9.87 -25.29 10.26
C ASP A 232 9.61 -24.27 9.14
N VAL A 233 10.32 -23.13 9.15
CA VAL A 233 10.11 -22.05 8.17
C VAL A 233 10.78 -22.51 6.88
N THR A 234 10.03 -23.17 6.00
CA THR A 234 10.47 -23.45 4.63
C THR A 234 11.04 -22.16 4.06
N PRO A 235 12.30 -22.10 3.60
CA PRO A 235 12.87 -20.88 3.03
C PRO A 235 12.16 -20.50 1.74
N PHE A 236 12.27 -19.26 1.29
CA PHE A 236 11.91 -18.95 -0.10
C PHE A 236 12.92 -19.65 -1.01
N SER A 237 12.42 -20.46 -1.94
CA SER A 237 13.25 -21.29 -2.81
C SER A 237 12.92 -21.14 -4.29
N ARG A 238 11.73 -20.62 -4.60
CA ARG A 238 11.24 -20.43 -5.97
C ARG A 238 11.10 -18.96 -6.30
N LEU A 239 11.66 -18.55 -7.44
CA LEU A 239 11.53 -17.23 -8.02
C LEU A 239 10.67 -17.31 -9.27
N LEU A 240 9.58 -16.57 -9.32
CA LEU A 240 8.63 -16.57 -10.42
C LEU A 240 8.71 -15.21 -11.13
N ILE A 241 8.94 -15.24 -12.44
CA ILE A 241 9.06 -14.08 -13.32
C ILE A 241 7.84 -14.07 -14.26
N ALA A 242 6.93 -13.12 -14.04
CA ALA A 242 5.68 -13.03 -14.79
C ALA A 242 5.83 -12.19 -16.06
N GLU A 243 6.11 -12.83 -17.20
CA GLU A 243 6.47 -12.15 -18.45
C GLU A 243 5.37 -11.19 -18.95
N ASP A 244 4.10 -11.48 -18.67
CA ASP A 244 2.98 -10.59 -18.97
C ASP A 244 2.98 -9.31 -18.11
N ALA A 245 3.41 -9.39 -16.85
CA ALA A 245 3.63 -8.21 -16.02
C ALA A 245 4.88 -7.43 -16.48
N TRP A 246 5.98 -8.12 -16.79
CA TRP A 246 7.19 -7.49 -17.30
C TRP A 246 6.98 -6.79 -18.65
N SER A 247 6.08 -7.30 -19.49
CA SER A 247 5.70 -6.66 -20.77
C SER A 247 5.06 -5.28 -20.60
N LYS A 248 4.61 -4.92 -19.39
CA LYS A 248 4.06 -3.59 -19.07
C LYS A 248 5.14 -2.58 -18.73
N ALA A 249 6.39 -3.00 -18.53
CA ALA A 249 7.48 -2.09 -18.27
C ALA A 249 7.95 -1.38 -19.54
N GLU A 250 8.34 -0.12 -19.38
CA GLU A 250 9.08 0.65 -20.37
C GLU A 250 10.48 0.07 -20.53
N SER A 251 10.99 0.01 -21.76
CA SER A 251 12.21 -0.75 -22.07
C SER A 251 13.44 -0.33 -21.27
N ALA A 252 13.61 0.95 -20.95
CA ALA A 252 14.73 1.45 -20.15
C ALA A 252 14.66 0.95 -18.71
N SER A 253 13.46 0.99 -18.11
CA SER A 253 13.21 0.50 -16.75
C SER A 253 13.31 -1.02 -16.70
N GLU A 254 12.72 -1.73 -17.66
CA GLU A 254 12.81 -3.18 -17.78
C GLU A 254 14.26 -3.66 -17.80
N LEU A 255 15.11 -3.03 -18.61
CA LEU A 255 16.52 -3.40 -18.73
C LEU A 255 17.25 -3.34 -17.39
N GLN A 256 17.11 -2.23 -16.65
CA GLN A 256 17.76 -2.07 -15.35
C GLN A 256 17.21 -3.04 -14.31
N LEU A 257 15.88 -3.19 -14.25
CA LEU A 257 15.24 -4.10 -13.31
C LEU A 257 15.62 -5.55 -13.56
N ARG A 258 15.70 -5.99 -14.83
CA ARG A 258 16.11 -7.36 -15.18
C ARG A 258 17.58 -7.64 -14.83
N GLN A 259 18.47 -6.65 -14.94
CA GLN A 259 19.86 -6.81 -14.48
C GLN A 259 19.92 -7.12 -12.98
N LEU A 260 19.12 -6.42 -12.18
CA LEU A 260 19.03 -6.68 -10.75
C LEU A 260 18.41 -8.05 -10.43
N VAL A 261 17.38 -8.46 -11.17
CA VAL A 261 16.79 -9.79 -11.00
C VAL A 261 17.78 -10.89 -11.35
N ALA A 262 18.61 -10.71 -12.38
CA ALA A 262 19.66 -11.67 -12.73
C ALA A 262 20.71 -11.84 -11.61
N GLU A 263 20.91 -10.83 -10.76
CA GLU A 263 21.77 -10.96 -9.57
C GLU A 263 21.11 -11.71 -8.41
N LEU A 264 19.77 -11.76 -8.39
CA LEU A 264 18.98 -12.51 -7.41
C LEU A 264 18.85 -14.00 -7.79
N GLU A 265 18.79 -14.30 -9.08
CA GLU A 265 18.64 -15.68 -9.59
C GLU A 265 19.57 -16.71 -8.92
N PRO A 266 20.89 -16.45 -8.72
CA PRO A 266 21.79 -17.40 -8.07
C PRO A 266 21.47 -17.71 -6.60
N THR A 267 20.67 -16.89 -5.92
CA THR A 267 20.24 -17.14 -4.53
C THR A 267 19.02 -18.04 -4.45
N MET A 268 18.42 -18.41 -5.58
CA MET A 268 17.16 -19.13 -5.66
C MET A 268 17.38 -20.54 -6.19
N ALA A 269 16.67 -21.52 -5.64
CA ALA A 269 16.84 -22.93 -6.01
C ALA A 269 16.12 -23.26 -7.33
N ASN A 270 15.01 -22.58 -7.61
CA ASN A 270 14.24 -22.74 -8.83
C ASN A 270 13.79 -21.37 -9.35
N ILE A 271 13.89 -21.17 -10.65
CA ILE A 271 13.48 -19.95 -11.35
C ILE A 271 12.49 -20.38 -12.43
N GLU A 272 11.30 -19.78 -12.43
CA GLU A 272 10.22 -20.09 -13.36
C GLU A 272 9.76 -18.81 -14.07
N GLN A 273 9.85 -18.81 -15.40
CA GLN A 273 9.20 -17.81 -16.24
C GLN A 273 7.80 -18.30 -16.60
N LEU A 274 6.80 -17.44 -16.47
CA LEU A 274 5.41 -17.79 -16.68
C LEU A 274 4.56 -16.61 -17.15
N THR A 275 3.34 -16.91 -17.56
CA THR A 275 2.28 -15.93 -17.84
C THR A 275 1.23 -16.02 -16.74
N LEU A 276 1.05 -14.95 -15.95
CA LEU A 276 0.11 -14.93 -14.83
C LEU A 276 -1.34 -14.88 -15.28
N ALA A 277 -1.65 -14.07 -16.28
CA ALA A 277 -2.97 -13.87 -16.85
C ALA A 277 -2.91 -14.16 -18.36
N PRO A 278 -3.00 -15.43 -18.80
CA PRO A 278 -3.11 -15.77 -20.22
C PRO A 278 -4.25 -15.04 -20.95
N GLU A 279 -5.28 -14.65 -20.21
CA GLU A 279 -6.43 -13.86 -20.65
C GLU A 279 -6.16 -12.34 -20.72
N GLY A 280 -5.02 -11.89 -20.18
CA GLY A 280 -4.60 -10.49 -20.13
C GLY A 280 -4.81 -9.84 -18.77
N LEU A 281 -3.83 -9.05 -18.32
CA LEU A 281 -3.93 -8.27 -17.08
C LEU A 281 -5.00 -7.16 -17.18
N GLU A 282 -5.39 -6.77 -18.40
CA GLU A 282 -6.52 -5.90 -18.67
C GLU A 282 -7.83 -6.47 -18.09
N GLN A 283 -8.06 -7.78 -18.24
CA GLN A 283 -9.26 -8.43 -17.72
C GLN A 283 -9.26 -8.47 -16.19
N TRP A 284 -8.11 -8.78 -15.58
CA TRP A 284 -7.95 -8.73 -14.13
C TRP A 284 -8.19 -7.31 -13.60
N LEU A 285 -7.69 -6.30 -14.31
CA LEU A 285 -7.93 -4.91 -13.95
C LEU A 285 -9.43 -4.56 -14.04
N GLU A 286 -10.14 -5.06 -15.04
CA GLU A 286 -11.59 -4.88 -15.15
C GLU A 286 -12.31 -5.47 -13.94
N ALA A 287 -12.01 -6.73 -13.57
CA ALA A 287 -12.57 -7.36 -12.38
C ALA A 287 -12.28 -6.56 -11.10
N PHE A 288 -11.03 -6.12 -10.93
CA PHE A 288 -10.63 -5.26 -9.81
C PHE A 288 -11.45 -3.98 -9.77
N ARG A 289 -11.51 -3.24 -10.90
CA ARG A 289 -12.18 -1.94 -10.96
C ARG A 289 -13.66 -2.05 -10.69
N THR A 290 -14.34 -3.05 -11.25
CA THR A 290 -15.79 -3.21 -11.08
C THR A 290 -16.16 -3.48 -9.62
N ILE A 291 -15.47 -4.42 -8.95
CA ILE A 291 -15.69 -4.70 -7.53
C ILE A 291 -15.34 -3.46 -6.68
N GLN A 292 -14.19 -2.84 -6.96
CA GLN A 292 -13.78 -1.62 -6.26
C GLN A 292 -14.82 -0.51 -6.42
N GLY A 293 -15.31 -0.26 -7.63
CA GLY A 293 -16.29 0.79 -7.92
C GLY A 293 -17.61 0.57 -7.19
N LEU A 294 -18.08 -0.67 -7.11
CA LEU A 294 -19.27 -1.04 -6.34
C LEU A 294 -19.09 -0.74 -4.85
N GLU A 295 -17.98 -1.17 -4.26
CA GLU A 295 -17.69 -0.93 -2.84
C GLU A 295 -17.47 0.54 -2.52
N ILE A 296 -16.85 1.31 -3.41
CA ILE A 296 -16.70 2.75 -3.27
C ILE A 296 -18.06 3.45 -3.23
N TRP A 297 -18.98 3.07 -4.13
CA TRP A 297 -20.32 3.64 -4.12
C TRP A 297 -21.12 3.21 -2.90
N GLN A 298 -20.96 1.97 -2.43
CA GLN A 298 -21.56 1.52 -1.18
C GLN A 298 -21.03 2.32 0.02
N THR A 299 -19.74 2.65 0.01
CA THR A 299 -19.06 3.34 1.11
C THR A 299 -19.41 4.83 1.16
N HIS A 300 -19.35 5.53 0.02
CA HIS A 300 -19.47 6.99 -0.03
C HIS A 300 -20.77 7.50 -0.64
N GLY A 301 -21.52 6.67 -1.37
CA GLY A 301 -22.65 7.11 -2.20
C GLY A 301 -23.77 7.81 -1.42
N GLU A 302 -24.07 7.37 -0.20
CA GLU A 302 -25.07 8.05 0.65
C GLU A 302 -24.61 9.44 1.10
N TRP A 303 -23.34 9.59 1.48
CA TRP A 303 -22.77 10.90 1.81
C TRP A 303 -22.76 11.81 0.59
N ILE A 304 -22.36 11.31 -0.59
CA ILE A 304 -22.33 12.09 -1.83
C ILE A 304 -23.72 12.61 -2.21
N LYS A 305 -24.75 11.76 -2.12
CA LYS A 305 -26.14 12.17 -2.42
C LYS A 305 -26.65 13.25 -1.46
N ARG A 306 -26.28 13.15 -0.19
CA ARG A 306 -26.75 14.04 0.88
C ARG A 306 -26.04 15.38 0.87
N GLU A 307 -24.72 15.37 0.80
CA GLU A 307 -23.88 16.57 0.99
C GLU A 307 -23.51 17.26 -0.33
N GLN A 308 -23.62 16.56 -1.47
CA GLN A 308 -23.26 17.07 -2.81
C GLN A 308 -21.88 17.75 -2.83
N PRO A 309 -20.81 17.03 -2.44
CA PRO A 309 -19.48 17.60 -2.29
C PRO A 309 -18.90 18.09 -3.62
N ALA A 310 -18.05 19.10 -3.54
CA ALA A 310 -17.24 19.55 -4.67
C ALA A 310 -16.06 18.58 -4.88
N PHE A 311 -15.97 17.99 -6.06
CA PHE A 311 -14.90 17.08 -6.45
C PHE A 311 -13.91 17.72 -7.41
N GLY A 312 -12.64 17.29 -7.31
CA GLY A 312 -11.62 17.63 -8.28
C GLY A 312 -11.83 16.94 -9.64
N PRO A 313 -11.16 17.42 -10.70
CA PRO A 313 -11.19 16.80 -12.02
C PRO A 313 -10.72 15.33 -11.98
N GLY A 314 -11.40 14.45 -12.70
CA GLY A 314 -11.15 13.01 -12.72
C GLY A 314 -11.76 12.24 -11.55
N ILE A 315 -11.98 12.88 -10.39
CA ILE A 315 -12.62 12.26 -9.22
C ILE A 315 -14.14 12.26 -9.38
N ALA A 316 -14.70 13.38 -9.85
CA ALA A 316 -16.12 13.51 -10.16
C ALA A 316 -16.58 12.42 -11.16
N GLU A 317 -15.81 12.21 -12.23
CA GLU A 317 -16.10 11.23 -13.28
C GLU A 317 -16.01 9.80 -12.75
N ARG A 318 -15.08 9.52 -11.84
CA ARG A 318 -14.94 8.19 -11.20
C ARG A 318 -16.12 7.90 -10.28
N PHE A 319 -16.52 8.82 -9.41
CA PHE A 319 -17.72 8.64 -8.59
C PHE A 319 -19.00 8.57 -9.43
N HIS A 320 -19.08 9.36 -10.50
CA HIS A 320 -20.18 9.23 -11.45
C HIS A 320 -20.22 7.82 -12.04
N TRP A 321 -19.11 7.31 -12.55
CA TRP A 321 -19.02 5.92 -13.04
C TRP A 321 -19.41 4.90 -11.97
N SER A 322 -18.86 4.99 -10.75
CA SER A 322 -19.22 4.11 -9.63
C SER A 322 -20.72 4.13 -9.32
N SER A 323 -21.37 5.29 -9.43
CA SER A 323 -22.82 5.43 -9.21
C SER A 323 -23.68 4.73 -10.27
N THR A 324 -23.12 4.42 -11.43
CA THR A 324 -23.81 3.70 -12.52
C THR A 324 -23.74 2.18 -12.40
N LEU A 325 -22.81 1.66 -11.58
CA LEU A 325 -22.64 0.23 -11.39
C LEU A 325 -23.80 -0.34 -10.58
N ARG A 326 -24.22 -1.54 -10.96
CA ARG A 326 -25.26 -2.31 -10.28
C ARG A 326 -24.65 -3.58 -9.70
N LYS A 327 -25.31 -4.14 -8.69
CA LYS A 327 -24.85 -5.35 -7.99
C LYS A 327 -24.55 -6.50 -8.97
N GLU A 328 -25.37 -6.66 -10.00
CA GLU A 328 -25.26 -7.71 -11.01
C GLU A 328 -23.97 -7.59 -11.83
N ASP A 329 -23.44 -6.37 -12.01
CA ASP A 329 -22.18 -6.14 -12.73
C ASP A 329 -20.97 -6.73 -11.95
N GLY A 330 -21.13 -6.97 -10.64
CA GLY A 330 -20.08 -7.48 -9.76
C GLY A 330 -20.07 -8.99 -9.53
N GLU A 331 -21.16 -9.71 -9.82
CA GLU A 331 -21.29 -11.14 -9.48
C GLU A 331 -20.27 -12.00 -10.24
N GLU A 332 -20.19 -11.85 -11.57
CA GLU A 332 -19.19 -12.54 -12.38
C GLU A 332 -17.75 -12.14 -11.99
N LYS A 333 -17.53 -10.85 -11.70
CA LYS A 333 -16.21 -10.34 -11.33
C LYS A 333 -15.76 -10.85 -9.97
N ALA A 334 -16.68 -11.09 -9.04
CA ALA A 334 -16.39 -11.69 -7.74
C ALA A 334 -15.88 -13.14 -7.90
N GLU A 335 -16.51 -13.94 -8.77
CA GLU A 335 -16.05 -15.29 -9.12
C GLU A 335 -14.69 -15.29 -9.82
N GLU A 336 -14.49 -14.33 -10.73
CA GLU A 336 -13.19 -14.11 -11.37
C GLU A 336 -12.11 -13.81 -10.32
N ARG A 337 -12.38 -12.88 -9.40
CA ARG A 337 -11.47 -12.56 -8.29
C ARG A 337 -11.20 -13.78 -7.40
N HIS A 338 -12.22 -14.58 -7.08
CA HIS A 338 -12.04 -15.80 -6.29
C HIS A 338 -11.07 -16.76 -6.97
N SER A 339 -11.25 -16.97 -8.27
CA SER A 339 -10.38 -17.83 -9.11
C SER A 339 -8.95 -17.30 -9.18
N ILE A 340 -8.77 -16.00 -9.42
CA ILE A 340 -7.45 -15.34 -9.45
C ILE A 340 -6.75 -15.47 -8.09
N ARG A 341 -7.46 -15.19 -6.99
CA ARG A 341 -6.94 -15.28 -5.63
C ARG A 341 -6.50 -16.71 -5.30
N ALA A 342 -7.33 -17.71 -5.59
CA ALA A 342 -7.00 -19.11 -5.37
C ALA A 342 -5.78 -19.55 -6.19
N LYS A 343 -5.71 -19.15 -7.47
CA LYS A 343 -4.58 -19.42 -8.37
C LYS A 343 -3.26 -18.88 -7.80
N LEU A 344 -3.22 -17.59 -7.47
CA LEU A 344 -1.99 -16.92 -7.02
C LEU A 344 -1.53 -17.40 -5.64
N ARG A 345 -2.46 -17.63 -4.71
CA ARG A 345 -2.12 -18.19 -3.39
C ARG A 345 -1.52 -19.59 -3.49
N ARG A 346 -2.07 -20.44 -4.35
CA ARG A 346 -1.51 -21.78 -4.62
C ARG A 346 -0.16 -21.70 -5.31
N LEU A 347 -0.01 -20.80 -6.29
CA LEU A 347 1.23 -20.65 -7.08
C LEU A 347 2.42 -20.26 -6.18
N LEU A 348 2.23 -19.30 -5.28
CA LEU A 348 3.28 -18.84 -4.38
C LEU A 348 3.46 -19.73 -3.16
N GLY A 349 2.39 -20.31 -2.63
CA GLY A 349 2.47 -21.19 -1.46
C GLY A 349 3.22 -20.54 -0.30
N THR A 350 4.11 -21.28 0.35
CA THR A 350 4.93 -20.76 1.45
C THR A 350 6.35 -20.38 1.03
N ASP A 351 6.80 -20.76 -0.17
CA ASP A 351 8.20 -20.74 -0.59
C ASP A 351 8.46 -20.00 -1.92
N GLY A 352 7.40 -19.51 -2.59
CA GLY A 352 7.47 -18.77 -3.84
C GLY A 352 7.53 -17.26 -3.64
N LEU A 353 8.34 -16.62 -4.47
CA LEU A 353 8.42 -15.17 -4.64
C LEU A 353 8.10 -14.83 -6.10
N LEU A 354 7.11 -13.98 -6.32
CA LEU A 354 6.84 -13.39 -7.63
C LEU A 354 7.55 -12.04 -7.71
N VAL A 355 8.29 -11.83 -8.80
CA VAL A 355 9.01 -10.58 -9.07
C VAL A 355 8.47 -9.90 -10.30
N ILE A 356 8.04 -8.64 -10.14
CA ILE A 356 7.48 -7.81 -11.21
C ILE A 356 7.93 -6.34 -11.03
N PRO A 357 7.96 -5.54 -12.11
CA PRO A 357 8.00 -4.09 -11.98
C PRO A 357 6.87 -3.59 -11.07
N THR A 358 7.14 -2.67 -10.14
CA THR A 358 6.06 -2.03 -9.34
C THR A 358 5.20 -1.11 -10.20
N ILE A 359 5.86 -0.43 -11.12
CA ILE A 359 5.33 0.61 -12.00
C ILE A 359 5.89 0.38 -13.41
N PRO A 360 5.23 0.88 -14.48
CA PRO A 360 5.69 0.69 -15.86
C PRO A 360 7.07 1.29 -16.11
N GLY A 361 7.35 2.45 -15.53
CA GLY A 361 8.63 3.11 -15.70
C GLY A 361 8.89 4.08 -14.58
N THR A 362 9.11 5.34 -14.93
CA THR A 362 9.33 6.41 -13.95
C THR A 362 8.02 7.13 -13.62
N ALA A 363 8.06 7.98 -12.58
CA ALA A 363 6.95 8.85 -12.25
C ALA A 363 6.52 9.70 -13.47
N PRO A 364 5.24 9.79 -13.84
CA PRO A 364 4.81 10.64 -14.94
C PRO A 364 5.01 12.13 -14.66
N ASP A 365 5.13 12.94 -15.71
CA ASP A 365 5.18 14.40 -15.57
C ASP A 365 3.93 14.95 -14.85
N ARG A 366 4.09 16.04 -14.09
CA ARG A 366 3.01 16.61 -13.27
C ARG A 366 1.81 17.09 -14.07
N ASP A 367 2.02 17.46 -15.32
CA ASP A 367 1.01 17.98 -16.25
C ASP A 367 0.53 16.92 -17.26
N ILE A 368 0.92 15.64 -17.08
CA ILE A 368 0.43 14.55 -17.93
C ILE A 368 -1.10 14.54 -17.94
N SER A 369 -1.68 14.48 -19.13
CA SER A 369 -3.12 14.56 -19.33
C SER A 369 -3.58 13.77 -20.57
N GLY A 370 -4.89 13.60 -20.70
CA GLY A 370 -5.50 12.90 -21.83
C GLY A 370 -5.07 11.43 -21.94
N GLU A 371 -4.98 10.94 -23.18
CA GLU A 371 -4.73 9.53 -23.49
C GLU A 371 -3.42 9.00 -22.89
N ALA A 372 -2.38 9.85 -22.82
CA ALA A 372 -1.10 9.47 -22.23
C ALA A 372 -1.24 9.17 -20.72
N ALA A 373 -1.97 10.02 -19.99
CA ALA A 373 -2.24 9.82 -18.57
C ALA A 373 -3.08 8.55 -18.34
N ASP A 374 -4.12 8.34 -19.16
CA ASP A 374 -5.00 7.18 -19.06
C ASP A 374 -4.25 5.87 -19.33
N LYS A 375 -3.41 5.84 -20.37
CA LYS A 375 -2.56 4.69 -20.68
C LYS A 375 -1.61 4.36 -19.54
N GLN A 376 -0.90 5.36 -19.02
CA GLN A 376 0.07 5.15 -17.94
C GLN A 376 -0.60 4.67 -16.65
N ARG A 377 -1.77 5.25 -16.33
CA ARG A 377 -2.59 4.80 -15.22
C ARG A 377 -3.05 3.35 -15.42
N ALA A 378 -3.51 2.99 -16.61
CA ALA A 378 -3.96 1.63 -16.91
C ALA A 378 -2.83 0.61 -16.74
N LEU A 379 -1.64 0.86 -17.30
CA LEU A 379 -0.47 -0.03 -17.14
C LEU A 379 -0.06 -0.18 -15.67
N THR A 380 -0.01 0.93 -14.93
CA THR A 380 0.30 0.91 -13.48
C THR A 380 -0.73 0.08 -12.71
N MET A 381 -2.01 0.24 -13.04
CA MET A 381 -3.10 -0.46 -12.37
C MET A 381 -3.14 -1.96 -12.70
N GLN A 382 -2.76 -2.37 -13.92
CA GLN A 382 -2.59 -3.78 -14.28
C GLN A 382 -1.51 -4.47 -13.44
N LEU A 383 -0.39 -3.80 -13.16
CA LEU A 383 0.64 -4.31 -12.24
C LEU A 383 0.12 -4.36 -10.81
N CYS A 384 -0.54 -3.29 -10.36
CA CYS A 384 -0.96 -3.17 -8.97
C CYS A 384 -2.14 -4.09 -8.58
N CYS A 385 -3.02 -4.43 -9.52
CA CYS A 385 -4.20 -5.26 -9.25
C CYS A 385 -3.85 -6.71 -8.91
N ILE A 386 -2.65 -7.20 -9.27
CA ILE A 386 -2.19 -8.56 -8.96
C ILE A 386 -2.26 -8.83 -7.44
N ALA A 387 -1.63 -7.98 -6.62
CA ALA A 387 -1.70 -8.09 -5.16
C ALA A 387 -3.06 -7.63 -4.58
N GLY A 388 -3.77 -6.73 -5.26
CA GLY A 388 -5.10 -6.26 -4.86
C GLY A 388 -6.15 -7.38 -4.90
N LEU A 389 -6.26 -8.09 -6.03
CA LEU A 389 -7.20 -9.20 -6.22
C LEU A 389 -6.87 -10.38 -5.29
N SER A 390 -5.59 -10.74 -5.22
CA SER A 390 -5.12 -11.89 -4.45
C SER A 390 -5.00 -11.65 -2.94
N GLY A 391 -4.91 -10.38 -2.52
CA GLY A 391 -4.69 -10.00 -1.13
C GLY A 391 -3.33 -10.45 -0.59
N LEU A 392 -2.32 -10.56 -1.46
CA LEU A 392 -0.97 -11.03 -1.12
C LEU A 392 -0.08 -9.90 -0.59
N PRO A 393 0.90 -10.22 0.28
CA PRO A 393 1.88 -9.26 0.76
C PRO A 393 2.88 -8.92 -0.35
N GLN A 394 3.22 -7.64 -0.46
CA GLN A 394 4.13 -7.10 -1.47
C GLN A 394 5.05 -6.04 -0.85
N VAL A 395 6.35 -6.21 -1.08
CA VAL A 395 7.35 -5.16 -0.84
C VAL A 395 7.65 -4.47 -2.16
N THR A 396 7.62 -3.15 -2.15
CA THR A 396 8.17 -2.28 -3.19
C THR A 396 9.56 -1.84 -2.77
N LEU A 397 10.54 -2.14 -3.62
CA LEU A 397 11.94 -1.77 -3.47
C LEU A 397 12.25 -0.60 -4.40
N PRO A 398 12.84 0.50 -3.91
CA PRO A 398 13.42 1.51 -4.78
C PRO A 398 14.74 0.98 -5.33
N VAL A 399 14.86 0.86 -6.66
CA VAL A 399 16.03 0.20 -7.28
C VAL A 399 16.41 0.87 -8.59
N GLY A 400 17.51 1.62 -8.61
CA GLY A 400 17.97 2.33 -9.79
C GLY A 400 17.10 3.52 -10.19
N GLU A 401 17.51 4.17 -11.29
CA GLU A 401 16.85 5.36 -11.83
C GLU A 401 16.95 5.39 -13.36
N VAL A 402 15.93 5.94 -13.99
CA VAL A 402 15.92 6.25 -15.43
C VAL A 402 15.68 7.75 -15.57
N ASP A 403 16.53 8.44 -16.34
CA ASP A 403 16.44 9.89 -16.55
C ASP A 403 16.34 10.70 -15.24
N GLY A 404 17.07 10.26 -14.20
CA GLY A 404 17.11 10.90 -12.88
C GLY A 404 15.83 10.71 -12.03
N ALA A 405 14.93 9.82 -12.42
CA ALA A 405 13.74 9.47 -11.66
C ALA A 405 13.79 8.00 -11.19
N PRO A 406 13.32 7.69 -9.95
CA PRO A 406 13.37 6.35 -9.41
C PRO A 406 12.51 5.36 -10.23
N ILE A 407 12.93 4.09 -10.24
CA ILE A 407 12.13 2.95 -10.68
C ILE A 407 11.95 1.95 -9.53
N GLY A 408 10.92 1.10 -9.60
CA GLY A 408 10.54 0.22 -8.49
C GLY A 408 10.42 -1.26 -8.89
N LEU A 409 10.91 -2.15 -8.02
CA LEU A 409 10.75 -3.60 -8.12
C LEU A 409 9.85 -4.12 -7.01
N SER A 410 8.90 -4.98 -7.38
CA SER A 410 8.01 -5.64 -6.44
C SER A 410 8.46 -7.06 -6.17
N ILE A 411 8.52 -7.42 -4.90
CA ILE A 411 8.63 -8.82 -4.45
C ILE A 411 7.32 -9.19 -3.74
N ILE A 412 6.59 -10.16 -4.30
CA ILE A 412 5.29 -10.63 -3.80
C ILE A 412 5.46 -12.04 -3.26
N ALA A 413 5.06 -12.28 -2.01
CA ALA A 413 5.10 -13.60 -1.39
C ALA A 413 3.69 -14.20 -1.25
N GLY A 414 3.61 -15.45 -0.82
CA GLY A 414 2.34 -16.09 -0.47
C GLY A 414 1.64 -15.43 0.72
N ALA A 415 0.33 -15.63 0.83
CA ALA A 415 -0.48 -15.07 1.92
C ALA A 415 0.04 -15.53 3.29
N GLY A 416 0.09 -14.61 4.25
CA GLY A 416 0.59 -14.86 5.60
C GLY A 416 2.11 -15.00 5.70
N GLN A 417 2.85 -14.87 4.60
CA GLN A 417 4.33 -14.88 4.60
C GLN A 417 4.91 -13.48 4.83
N ASP A 418 4.13 -12.52 5.31
CA ASP A 418 4.47 -11.10 5.48
C ASP A 418 5.81 -10.86 6.19
N LEU A 419 5.93 -11.38 7.42
CA LEU A 419 7.13 -11.17 8.22
C LEU A 419 8.33 -11.95 7.66
N LYS A 420 8.07 -13.09 7.02
CA LYS A 420 9.10 -13.86 6.32
C LYS A 420 9.62 -13.08 5.11
N LEU A 421 8.75 -12.43 4.34
CA LEU A 421 9.09 -11.57 3.22
C LEU A 421 9.92 -10.37 3.70
N LEU A 422 9.47 -9.64 4.71
CA LEU A 422 10.23 -8.49 5.25
C LEU A 422 11.64 -8.89 5.74
N ARG A 423 11.75 -10.03 6.44
CA ARG A 423 13.05 -10.58 6.87
C ARG A 423 13.92 -10.98 5.69
N TRP A 424 13.34 -11.59 4.67
CA TRP A 424 14.07 -11.99 3.48
C TRP A 424 14.59 -10.77 2.72
N ILE A 425 13.79 -9.70 2.60
CA ILE A 425 14.23 -8.44 1.98
C ILE A 425 15.42 -7.84 2.73
N GLU A 426 15.35 -7.78 4.07
CA GLU A 426 16.44 -7.28 4.91
C GLU A 426 17.70 -8.15 4.82
N GLN A 427 17.56 -9.48 4.74
CA GLN A 427 18.69 -10.39 4.53
C GLN A 427 19.43 -10.12 3.22
N HIS A 428 18.72 -9.60 2.22
CA HIS A 428 19.26 -9.22 0.91
C HIS A 428 19.49 -7.71 0.78
N ALA A 429 19.45 -6.93 1.87
CA ALA A 429 19.54 -5.46 1.86
C ALA A 429 20.68 -4.93 0.98
N LYS A 430 21.86 -5.54 1.06
CA LYS A 430 23.05 -5.16 0.27
C LYS A 430 22.81 -5.14 -1.24
N LEU A 431 21.92 -6.00 -1.76
CA LEU A 431 21.59 -6.04 -3.19
C LEU A 431 20.85 -4.77 -3.60
N TRP A 432 19.87 -4.36 -2.79
CA TRP A 432 18.99 -3.21 -3.04
C TRP A 432 19.68 -1.87 -2.70
N GLU A 433 20.40 -1.80 -1.58
CA GLU A 433 21.11 -0.59 -1.14
C GLU A 433 22.29 -0.22 -2.06
N ARG A 434 22.83 -1.19 -2.80
CA ARG A 434 23.85 -0.92 -3.82
C ARG A 434 23.23 -0.35 -5.10
N SER A 435 22.04 -0.81 -5.47
CA SER A 435 21.34 -0.31 -6.66
C SER A 435 20.59 0.99 -6.40
N TRP A 436 20.47 1.42 -5.14
CA TRP A 436 19.76 2.62 -4.75
C TRP A 436 20.42 3.35 -3.59
N GLN A 437 20.90 4.57 -3.84
CA GLN A 437 21.29 5.51 -2.80
C GLN A 437 20.63 6.87 -3.06
N PRO A 438 19.66 7.29 -2.25
CA PRO A 438 19.06 8.60 -2.43
C PRO A 438 20.12 9.68 -2.18
N GLY A 439 20.55 10.36 -3.25
CA GLY A 439 21.24 11.64 -3.17
C GLY A 439 22.73 11.67 -2.81
N CYS A 440 23.59 10.76 -3.30
CA CYS A 440 25.05 11.00 -3.25
C CYS A 440 25.56 12.05 -4.27
N GLY A 441 24.67 12.80 -4.92
CA GLY A 441 25.06 13.88 -5.84
C GLY A 441 23.92 14.87 -6.04
N LYS A 442 23.93 15.96 -5.26
CA LYS A 442 23.38 17.31 -5.55
C LYS A 442 23.41 18.26 -4.33
N GLU A 443 24.33 18.06 -3.38
CA GLU A 443 24.79 19.18 -2.54
C GLU A 443 25.76 20.04 -3.37
N GLY A 444 25.22 20.95 -4.16
CA GLY A 444 26.03 21.94 -4.89
C GLY A 444 25.48 22.36 -6.23
N GLU A 445 24.27 22.94 -6.27
CA GLU A 445 23.86 23.92 -7.28
C GLU A 445 22.43 24.41 -6.96
N ALA A 446 22.28 25.06 -5.81
CA ALA A 446 21.10 25.88 -5.51
C ALA A 446 21.53 27.07 -4.64
N ALA A 447 22.45 27.87 -5.17
CA ALA A 447 22.74 29.23 -4.73
C ALA A 447 23.47 29.95 -5.86
N GLY A 448 22.69 30.59 -6.74
CA GLY A 448 23.15 31.47 -7.82
C GLY A 448 22.02 32.42 -8.19
#